data_AF-R7MCQ8-F1
#
_entry.id   AF-R7MCQ8-F1
#
_cell.length_a   1.000
_cell.length_b   1.000
_cell.length_c   1.000
_cell.angle_alpha   90.00
_cell.angle_beta   90.00
_cell.angle_gamma   90.00
#
_symmetry.space_group_name_H-M   'P 1'
#
loop_
_entity.id
_entity.type
_entity.pdbx_description
1 polymer ?
#
loop_
_entity_poly.entity_id
_entity_poly.type
_entity_poly.pdbx_seq_one_letter_code
_entity_poly.pdbx_strand_id
1 'polypeptide(L)'
;MTQTKVNSVLFDPGYAQHTTILSMSSEYIYAQINQFKNMNQRKMKFKMLFPQLVRMSDNNVGFCLGSLLWAVYIKSLGDNIEIEGNPCIGGTYDEAETVEEADFSIAFFEKLNKDSKYYLGKEYKYDEILVKILEVYKEFLTLNCGFVSTKTTGDVQLPRGIKIPNDEVLEQIHDKIQEVIKSGNLLDLLPMFSLIYEG
;
A
#
# COMPACT_ATOMS: atom_id res chain seq x y z
N MET A 1 -7.22 -12.65 -33.45
CA MET A 1 -6.21 -11.63 -33.14
C MET A 1 -5.05 -12.36 -32.49
N THR A 2 -3.84 -12.22 -33.01
CA THR A 2 -2.63 -12.86 -32.49
C THR A 2 -2.33 -12.28 -31.11
N GLN A 3 -2.60 -13.03 -30.05
CA GLN A 3 -2.16 -12.70 -28.69
C GLN A 3 -0.63 -12.60 -28.71
N THR A 4 -0.11 -11.38 -28.59
CA THR A 4 1.30 -11.16 -28.30
C THR A 4 1.58 -11.89 -26.99
N LYS A 5 2.44 -12.90 -27.03
CA LYS A 5 2.84 -13.65 -25.84
C LYS A 5 3.63 -12.68 -24.96
N VAL A 6 3.02 -12.20 -23.88
CA VAL A 6 3.73 -11.46 -22.83
C VAL A 6 4.73 -12.46 -22.27
N ASN A 7 6.02 -12.15 -22.33
CA ASN A 7 7.08 -13.03 -21.82
C ASN A 7 7.57 -12.59 -20.43
N SER A 8 7.40 -11.31 -20.10
CA SER A 8 7.76 -10.73 -18.82
C SER A 8 6.83 -9.61 -18.41
N VAL A 9 6.83 -9.29 -17.11
CA VAL A 9 6.04 -8.24 -16.48
C VAL A 9 6.86 -7.59 -15.35
N LEU A 10 6.64 -6.31 -15.06
CA LEU A 10 7.36 -5.63 -13.99
C LEU A 10 6.86 -6.06 -12.60
N PHE A 11 7.77 -6.13 -11.64
CA PHE A 11 7.43 -6.34 -10.22
C PHE A 11 6.61 -5.17 -9.65
N ASP A 12 7.05 -3.94 -9.91
CA ASP A 12 6.32 -2.71 -9.60
C ASP A 12 5.92 -2.03 -10.91
N PRO A 13 4.63 -1.72 -11.14
CA PRO A 13 4.18 -1.05 -12.37
C PRO A 13 4.57 0.44 -12.42
N GLY A 14 5.17 0.98 -11.35
CA GLY A 14 5.57 2.37 -11.22
C GLY A 14 5.05 3.08 -9.97
N TYR A 15 4.56 2.36 -8.96
CA TYR A 15 4.09 2.99 -7.72
C TYR A 15 5.21 3.49 -6.84
N ALA A 16 6.39 2.84 -6.88
CA ALA A 16 7.49 3.10 -5.95
C ALA A 16 7.91 4.58 -5.89
N GLN A 17 7.81 5.30 -7.01
CA GLN A 17 8.16 6.73 -7.08
C GLN A 17 7.17 7.67 -6.37
N HIS A 18 5.97 7.20 -6.03
CA HIS A 18 4.90 7.98 -5.41
C HIS A 18 4.71 7.68 -3.92
N THR A 19 5.49 6.75 -3.38
CA THR A 19 5.42 6.33 -1.99
C THR A 19 6.68 6.70 -1.22
N THR A 20 6.51 6.93 0.07
CA THR A 20 7.59 7.07 1.05
C THR A 20 7.25 6.19 2.23
N ILE A 21 8.26 5.65 2.90
CA ILE A 21 8.09 4.84 4.11
C ILE A 21 7.35 5.70 5.16
N LEU A 22 6.17 5.25 5.59
CA LEU A 22 5.27 6.00 6.46
C LEU A 22 5.88 6.15 7.85
N SER A 23 6.52 5.11 8.38
CA SER A 23 7.23 5.15 9.66
C SER A 23 8.27 6.28 9.70
N MET A 24 9.19 6.31 8.73
CA MET A 24 10.21 7.35 8.60
C MET A 24 9.61 8.75 8.38
N SER A 25 8.60 8.86 7.49
CA SER A 25 7.98 10.13 7.14
C SER A 25 7.23 10.75 8.33
N SER A 26 6.53 9.90 9.08
CA SER A 26 5.80 10.32 10.27
C SER A 26 6.77 10.73 11.39
N GLU A 27 7.84 9.98 11.62
CA GLU A 27 8.88 10.33 12.62
C GLU A 27 9.44 11.72 12.33
N TYR A 28 9.79 12.00 11.09
CA TYR A 28 10.29 13.31 10.67
C TYR A 28 9.28 14.45 10.97
N ILE A 29 7.98 14.23 10.71
CA ILE A 29 6.93 15.20 11.05
C ILE A 29 6.82 15.39 12.57
N TYR A 30 6.82 14.30 13.34
CA TYR A 30 6.72 14.40 14.80
C TYR A 30 7.95 15.07 15.41
N ALA A 31 9.15 14.90 14.85
CA ALA A 31 10.34 15.63 15.27
C ALA A 31 10.17 17.15 15.09
N GLN A 32 9.58 17.60 13.97
CA GLN A 32 9.27 19.00 13.74
C GLN A 32 8.21 19.57 14.69
N ILE A 33 7.32 18.74 15.23
CA ILE A 33 6.34 19.17 16.24
C ILE A 33 7.00 19.23 17.62
N ASN A 34 7.79 18.20 17.95
CA ASN A 34 8.38 18.01 19.28
C ASN A 34 9.53 18.96 19.59
N GLN A 35 10.15 19.59 18.57
CA GLN A 35 11.16 20.63 18.78
C GLN A 35 10.64 21.83 19.60
N PHE A 36 9.34 22.11 19.56
CA PHE A 36 8.74 23.17 20.36
C PHE A 36 8.53 22.68 21.79
N LYS A 37 8.97 23.43 22.80
CA LYS A 37 8.68 23.11 24.21
C LYS A 37 7.26 23.52 24.61
N ASN A 38 6.73 24.59 24.02
CA ASN A 38 5.42 25.14 24.36
C ASN A 38 4.29 24.36 23.68
N MET A 39 3.27 23.98 24.47
CA MET A 39 2.17 23.16 23.97
C MET A 39 1.30 23.86 22.91
N ASN A 40 1.08 25.18 23.02
CA ASN A 40 0.31 25.92 22.01
C ASN A 40 1.04 25.95 20.66
N GLN A 41 2.37 26.09 20.67
CA GLN A 41 3.18 25.99 19.46
C GLN A 41 3.12 24.58 18.85
N ARG A 42 3.18 23.52 19.68
CA ARG A 42 2.98 22.13 19.22
C ARG A 42 1.61 21.93 18.55
N LYS A 43 0.53 22.40 19.19
CA LYS A 43 -0.83 22.34 18.62
C LYS A 43 -0.92 23.06 17.28
N MET A 44 -0.35 24.26 17.19
CA MET A 44 -0.33 25.03 15.95
C MET A 44 0.44 24.32 14.83
N LYS A 45 1.63 23.78 15.14
CA LYS A 45 2.44 23.04 14.17
C LYS A 45 1.75 21.73 13.75
N PHE A 46 1.18 20.98 14.69
CA PHE A 46 0.41 19.78 14.39
C PHE A 46 -0.77 20.11 13.48
N LYS A 47 -1.55 21.15 13.78
CA LYS A 47 -2.68 21.59 12.93
C LYS A 47 -2.24 21.88 11.49
N MET A 48 -1.06 22.47 11.31
CA MET A 48 -0.51 22.77 9.99
C MET A 48 -0.05 21.51 9.24
N LEU A 49 0.54 20.53 9.94
CA LEU A 49 1.06 19.30 9.34
C LEU A 49 0.03 18.16 9.28
N PHE A 50 -1.10 18.27 9.96
CA PHE A 50 -2.13 17.24 10.00
C PHE A 50 -2.63 16.81 8.61
N PRO A 51 -2.90 17.72 7.65
CA PRO A 51 -3.28 17.29 6.29
C PRO A 51 -2.18 16.48 5.58
N GLN A 52 -0.91 16.73 5.89
CA GLN A 52 0.21 15.95 5.35
C GLN A 52 0.26 14.55 5.99
N LEU A 53 0.03 14.44 7.30
CA LEU A 53 -0.06 13.16 8.01
C LEU A 53 -1.20 12.29 7.45
N VAL A 54 -2.37 12.88 7.20
CA VAL A 54 -3.49 12.15 6.57
C VAL A 54 -3.12 11.70 5.17
N ARG A 55 -2.61 12.62 4.33
CA ARG A 55 -2.25 12.30 2.94
C ARG A 55 -1.19 11.19 2.83
N MET A 56 -0.18 11.18 3.71
CA MET A 56 0.83 10.10 3.68
C MET A 56 0.23 8.75 4.09
N SER A 57 -0.68 8.73 5.07
CA SER A 57 -1.38 7.50 5.46
C SER A 57 -2.26 6.99 4.34
N ASP A 58 -3.00 7.88 3.70
CA ASP A 58 -3.86 7.59 2.55
C ASP A 58 -3.05 7.04 1.37
N ASN A 59 -1.94 7.69 1.01
CA ASN A 59 -1.06 7.22 -0.07
C ASN A 59 -0.41 5.87 0.25
N ASN A 60 -0.03 5.63 1.51
CA ASN A 60 0.50 4.34 1.93
C ASN A 60 -0.53 3.21 1.78
N VAL A 61 -1.79 3.46 2.17
CA VAL A 61 -2.89 2.51 1.90
C VAL A 61 -3.09 2.30 0.40
N GLY A 62 -3.05 3.37 -0.38
CA GLY A 62 -3.13 3.30 -1.85
C GLY A 62 -2.01 2.45 -2.46
N PHE A 63 -0.79 2.56 -1.94
CA PHE A 63 0.34 1.71 -2.34
C PHE A 63 0.09 0.23 -2.00
N CYS A 64 -0.32 -0.07 -0.76
CA CYS A 64 -0.64 -1.44 -0.34
C CYS A 64 -1.76 -2.06 -1.20
N LEU A 65 -2.83 -1.31 -1.47
CA LEU A 65 -3.90 -1.74 -2.36
C LEU A 65 -3.40 -1.91 -3.81
N GLY A 66 -2.59 -0.98 -4.30
CA GLY A 66 -1.98 -1.05 -5.62
C GLY A 66 -1.16 -2.32 -5.83
N SER A 67 -0.40 -2.73 -4.83
CA SER A 67 0.35 -3.98 -4.84
C SER A 67 -0.57 -5.21 -4.91
N LEU A 68 -1.68 -5.22 -4.16
CA LEU A 68 -2.68 -6.30 -4.23
C LEU A 68 -3.36 -6.38 -5.61
N LEU A 69 -3.77 -5.23 -6.15
CA LEU A 69 -4.39 -5.14 -7.48
C LEU A 69 -3.41 -5.57 -8.58
N TRP A 70 -2.15 -5.16 -8.47
CA TRP A 70 -1.11 -5.57 -9.40
C TRP A 70 -0.85 -7.07 -9.32
N ALA A 71 -0.80 -7.65 -8.12
CA ALA A 71 -0.67 -9.08 -7.92
C ALA A 71 -1.81 -9.87 -8.59
N VAL A 72 -3.06 -9.39 -8.45
CA VAL A 72 -4.23 -9.97 -9.14
C VAL A 72 -4.06 -9.90 -10.66
N TYR A 73 -3.66 -8.75 -11.18
CA TYR A 73 -3.44 -8.56 -12.61
C TYR A 73 -2.34 -9.49 -13.14
N ILE A 74 -1.15 -9.51 -12.55
CA ILE A 74 -0.05 -10.34 -13.05
C ILE A 74 -0.33 -11.83 -12.91
N LYS A 75 -1.09 -12.25 -11.88
CA LYS A 75 -1.51 -13.65 -11.71
C LYS A 75 -2.46 -14.09 -12.83
N SER A 76 -3.28 -13.18 -13.37
CA SER A 76 -4.18 -13.47 -14.49
C SER A 76 -3.45 -13.75 -15.81
N LEU A 77 -2.18 -13.36 -15.95
CA LEU A 77 -1.37 -13.56 -17.15
C LEU A 77 -0.88 -15.02 -17.33
N GLY A 78 -1.13 -15.89 -16.35
CA GLY A 78 -0.64 -17.27 -16.29
C GLY A 78 0.54 -17.43 -15.35
N ASP A 79 1.12 -18.63 -15.25
CA ASP A 79 2.12 -18.95 -14.21
C ASP A 79 3.59 -18.82 -14.65
N ASN A 80 3.86 -18.73 -15.95
CA ASN A 80 5.23 -18.79 -16.49
C ASN A 80 5.74 -17.47 -17.07
N ILE A 81 5.17 -16.33 -16.63
CA ILE A 81 5.63 -15.01 -17.04
C ILE A 81 6.72 -14.56 -16.07
N GLU A 82 7.86 -14.14 -16.60
CA GLU A 82 8.97 -13.64 -15.78
C GLU A 82 8.60 -12.32 -15.11
N ILE A 83 8.99 -12.16 -13.84
CA ILE A 83 8.83 -10.91 -13.09
C ILE A 83 10.17 -10.17 -13.07
N GLU A 84 10.21 -9.03 -13.74
CA GLU A 84 11.39 -8.17 -13.86
C GLU A 84 11.46 -7.15 -12.73
N GLY A 85 12.67 -6.86 -12.24
CA GLY A 85 12.90 -5.74 -11.34
C GLY A 85 12.43 -5.96 -9.90
N ASN A 86 12.23 -7.21 -9.45
CA ASN A 86 11.98 -7.53 -8.03
C ASN A 86 13.22 -7.17 -7.17
N PRO A 87 13.17 -6.13 -6.31
CA PRO A 87 14.32 -5.71 -5.52
C PRO A 87 14.60 -6.64 -4.33
N CYS A 88 13.65 -7.51 -3.97
CA CYS A 88 13.75 -8.42 -2.81
C CYS A 88 14.49 -9.72 -3.15
N ILE A 89 14.69 -10.00 -4.44
CA ILE A 89 15.17 -11.30 -4.91
C ILE A 89 16.54 -11.67 -4.33
N GLY A 90 16.65 -12.88 -3.79
CA GLY A 90 17.89 -13.36 -3.17
C GLY A 90 18.18 -12.80 -1.78
N GLY A 91 17.28 -12.00 -1.19
CA GLY A 91 17.35 -11.58 0.21
C GLY A 91 17.07 -12.73 1.19
N THR A 92 17.26 -12.44 2.48
CA THR A 92 16.87 -13.34 3.58
C THR A 92 15.48 -12.97 4.06
N TYR A 93 14.56 -13.93 4.10
CA TYR A 93 13.24 -13.71 4.68
C TYR A 93 13.32 -13.65 6.20
N ASP A 94 12.89 -12.52 6.75
CA ASP A 94 12.54 -12.34 8.16
C ASP A 94 11.09 -11.83 8.21
N GLU A 95 10.21 -12.60 8.86
CA GLU A 95 8.78 -12.26 8.92
C GLU A 95 8.53 -10.96 9.68
N ALA A 96 9.25 -10.72 10.78
CA ALA A 96 9.06 -9.55 11.62
C ALA A 96 9.47 -8.27 10.88
N GLU A 97 10.62 -8.30 10.19
CA GLU A 97 11.04 -7.18 9.34
C GLU A 97 10.10 -6.98 8.14
N THR A 98 9.62 -8.08 7.54
CA THR A 98 8.73 -8.05 6.37
C THR A 98 7.42 -7.33 6.67
N VAL A 99 6.83 -7.56 7.84
CA VAL A 99 5.51 -7.00 8.20
C VAL A 99 5.56 -5.72 9.03
N GLU A 100 6.75 -5.28 9.45
CA GLU A 100 6.94 -4.14 10.36
C GLU A 100 6.22 -2.87 9.86
N GLU A 101 6.40 -2.51 8.59
CA GLU A 101 5.80 -1.30 8.04
C GLU A 101 4.27 -1.41 7.91
N ALA A 102 3.74 -2.61 7.64
CA ALA A 102 2.30 -2.84 7.62
C ALA A 102 1.69 -2.73 9.02
N ASP A 103 2.34 -3.30 10.03
CA ASP A 103 1.95 -3.18 11.43
C ASP A 103 2.03 -1.73 11.93
N PHE A 104 3.09 -1.01 11.56
CA PHE A 104 3.20 0.42 11.81
C PHE A 104 2.00 1.17 11.21
N SER A 105 1.70 0.91 9.94
CA SER A 105 0.62 1.57 9.20
C SER A 105 -0.75 1.37 9.85
N ILE A 106 -1.04 0.15 10.29
CA ILE A 106 -2.29 -0.19 11.00
C ILE A 106 -2.36 0.59 12.32
N ALA A 107 -1.31 0.51 13.14
CA ALA A 107 -1.25 1.21 14.42
C ALA A 107 -1.29 2.74 14.26
N PHE A 108 -0.82 3.25 13.13
CA PHE A 108 -0.73 4.68 12.86
C PHE A 108 -2.11 5.35 12.78
N PHE A 109 -3.12 4.69 12.23
CA PHE A 109 -4.48 5.24 12.17
C PHE A 109 -5.06 5.48 13.57
N GLU A 110 -4.85 4.55 14.51
CA GLU A 110 -5.23 4.76 15.91
C GLU A 110 -4.45 5.90 16.55
N LYS A 111 -3.13 5.95 16.32
CA LYS A 111 -2.27 7.00 16.82
C LYS A 111 -2.73 8.36 16.31
N LEU A 112 -3.04 8.48 15.03
CA LEU A 112 -3.46 9.72 14.39
C LEU A 112 -4.81 10.22 14.96
N ASN A 113 -5.73 9.31 15.31
CA ASN A 113 -6.94 9.65 16.05
C ASN A 113 -6.65 10.18 17.46
N LYS A 114 -5.82 9.46 18.24
CA LYS A 114 -5.41 9.91 19.58
C LYS A 114 -4.75 11.30 19.52
N ASP A 115 -3.85 11.51 18.57
CA ASP A 115 -3.13 12.76 18.37
C ASP A 115 -4.06 13.89 17.89
N SER A 116 -5.01 13.60 16.99
CA SER A 116 -6.03 14.58 16.59
C SER A 116 -6.86 15.05 17.79
N LYS A 117 -7.28 14.14 18.68
CA LYS A 117 -8.00 14.53 19.91
C LYS A 117 -7.13 15.40 20.81
N TYR A 118 -5.87 15.02 21.00
CA TYR A 118 -4.94 15.71 21.88
C TYR A 118 -4.54 17.12 21.38
N TYR A 119 -4.17 17.24 20.11
CA TYR A 119 -3.65 18.48 19.54
C TYR A 119 -4.76 19.40 18.99
N LEU A 120 -5.83 18.83 18.43
CA LEU A 120 -6.88 19.58 17.73
C LEU A 120 -8.22 19.63 18.48
N GLY A 121 -8.39 18.82 19.53
CA GLY A 121 -9.65 18.73 20.27
C GLY A 121 -10.78 18.09 19.47
N LYS A 122 -10.46 17.33 18.41
CA LYS A 122 -11.44 16.64 17.57
C LYS A 122 -10.96 15.25 17.19
N GLU A 123 -11.90 14.34 16.99
CA GLU A 123 -11.59 12.99 16.53
C GLU A 123 -11.18 12.99 15.06
N TYR A 124 -10.21 12.14 14.70
CA TYR A 124 -9.96 11.78 13.31
C TYR A 124 -10.67 10.46 13.05
N LYS A 125 -11.66 10.52 12.15
CA LYS A 125 -12.39 9.34 11.68
C LYS A 125 -11.80 8.92 10.35
N TYR A 126 -11.46 7.65 10.25
CA TYR A 126 -11.01 7.00 9.04
C TYR A 126 -11.96 5.83 8.75
N ASP A 127 -12.02 5.43 7.48
CA ASP A 127 -12.82 4.29 7.06
C ASP A 127 -12.10 2.99 7.46
N GLU A 128 -12.84 2.05 8.06
CA GLU A 128 -12.32 0.75 8.48
C GLU A 128 -11.77 -0.05 7.30
N ILE A 129 -12.27 0.21 6.08
CA ILE A 129 -11.76 -0.40 4.85
C ILE A 129 -10.27 -0.13 4.63
N LEU A 130 -9.76 1.02 5.09
CA LEU A 130 -8.34 1.38 4.94
C LEU A 130 -7.46 0.47 5.78
N VAL A 131 -7.89 0.17 7.02
CA VAL A 131 -7.20 -0.78 7.89
C VAL A 131 -7.32 -2.19 7.33
N LYS A 132 -8.48 -2.56 6.80
CA LYS A 132 -8.71 -3.86 6.18
C LYS A 132 -7.75 -4.14 5.01
N ILE A 133 -7.50 -3.14 4.17
CA ILE A 133 -6.53 -3.25 3.08
C ILE A 133 -5.13 -3.54 3.62
N LEU A 134 -4.71 -2.85 4.69
CA LEU A 134 -3.40 -3.06 5.30
C LEU A 134 -3.26 -4.46 5.92
N GLU A 135 -4.32 -4.98 6.54
CA GLU A 135 -4.35 -6.36 7.06
C GLU A 135 -4.19 -7.40 5.94
N VAL A 136 -4.92 -7.23 4.84
CA VAL A 136 -4.82 -8.12 3.67
C VAL A 136 -3.45 -8.01 3.01
N TYR A 137 -2.88 -6.80 2.94
CA TYR A 137 -1.53 -6.59 2.44
C TYR A 137 -0.48 -7.23 3.35
N LYS A 138 -0.65 -7.17 4.68
CA LYS A 138 0.22 -7.89 5.62
C LYS A 138 0.21 -9.40 5.35
N GLU A 139 -0.98 -9.98 5.19
CA GLU A 139 -1.12 -11.40 4.82
C GLU A 139 -0.41 -11.70 3.49
N PHE A 140 -0.55 -10.82 2.49
CA PHE A 140 0.12 -10.94 1.20
C PHE A 140 1.65 -10.99 1.33
N LEU A 141 2.23 -10.11 2.14
CA LEU A 141 3.67 -10.09 2.39
C LEU A 141 4.17 -11.40 3.02
N THR A 142 3.46 -11.89 4.04
CA THR A 142 3.80 -13.15 4.73
C THR A 142 3.67 -14.36 3.79
N LEU A 143 2.58 -14.46 3.03
CA LEU A 143 2.35 -15.58 2.10
C LEU A 143 3.43 -15.68 1.02
N ASN A 144 3.98 -14.54 0.60
CA ASN A 144 5.00 -14.49 -0.43
C ASN A 144 6.42 -14.42 0.14
N CYS A 145 6.60 -14.61 1.45
CA CYS A 145 7.89 -14.54 2.14
C CYS A 145 8.69 -13.28 1.79
N GLY A 146 8.03 -12.11 1.75
CA GLY A 146 8.67 -10.85 1.35
C GLY A 146 9.22 -10.85 -0.09
N PHE A 147 8.71 -11.74 -0.96
CA PHE A 147 9.07 -11.90 -2.37
C PHE A 147 10.53 -12.28 -2.65
N VAL A 148 11.27 -12.79 -1.66
CA VAL A 148 12.71 -13.11 -1.82
C VAL A 148 12.99 -14.20 -2.85
N SER A 149 12.00 -15.02 -3.18
CA SER A 149 12.08 -16.09 -4.17
C SER A 149 11.14 -15.91 -5.38
N THR A 150 10.41 -14.80 -5.48
CA THR A 150 9.41 -14.56 -6.53
C THR A 150 10.07 -14.15 -7.83
N LYS A 151 10.08 -15.07 -8.82
CA LYS A 151 10.71 -14.88 -10.14
C LYS A 151 9.71 -14.88 -11.28
N THR A 152 8.57 -15.52 -11.07
CA THR A 152 7.51 -15.70 -12.06
C THR A 152 6.17 -15.38 -11.45
N THR A 153 5.18 -15.09 -12.29
CA THR A 153 3.78 -14.92 -11.88
C THR A 153 3.21 -16.15 -11.18
N GLY A 154 3.74 -17.35 -11.47
CA GLY A 154 3.41 -18.59 -10.77
C GLY A 154 3.78 -18.58 -9.29
N ASP A 155 4.88 -17.90 -8.93
CA ASP A 155 5.37 -17.83 -7.55
C ASP A 155 4.50 -16.93 -6.65
N VAL A 156 3.72 -16.02 -7.24
CA VAL A 156 2.87 -15.08 -6.50
C VAL A 156 1.66 -15.80 -5.92
N GLN A 157 1.47 -15.64 -4.61
CA GLN A 157 0.34 -16.16 -3.86
C GLN A 157 -0.61 -15.03 -3.47
N LEU A 158 -1.91 -15.20 -3.73
CA LEU A 158 -2.92 -14.21 -3.37
C LEU A 158 -3.48 -14.50 -1.96
N PRO A 159 -3.72 -13.47 -1.12
CA PRO A 159 -4.34 -13.63 0.19
C PRO A 159 -5.72 -14.24 0.16
N ARG A 160 -6.17 -14.75 1.31
CA ARG A 160 -7.53 -15.22 1.47
C ARG A 160 -8.53 -14.08 1.23
N GLY A 161 -9.57 -14.38 0.45
CA GLY A 161 -10.61 -13.41 0.08
C GLY A 161 -10.24 -12.55 -1.14
N ILE A 162 -8.99 -12.58 -1.61
CA ILE A 162 -8.61 -11.97 -2.89
C ILE A 162 -8.89 -12.96 -4.02
N LYS A 163 -9.67 -12.53 -5.01
CA LYS A 163 -10.01 -13.29 -6.22
C LYS A 163 -9.46 -12.62 -7.47
N ILE A 164 -9.28 -13.43 -8.50
CA ILE A 164 -9.05 -12.94 -9.86
C ILE A 164 -10.42 -12.72 -10.50
N PRO A 165 -10.79 -11.49 -10.87
CA PRO A 165 -12.08 -11.21 -11.52
C PRO A 165 -12.03 -11.59 -13.01
N ASN A 166 -13.09 -11.26 -13.75
CA ASN A 166 -13.15 -11.49 -15.20
C ASN A 166 -12.29 -10.48 -15.98
N ASP A 167 -12.08 -10.75 -17.26
CA ASP A 167 -11.21 -9.95 -18.15
C ASP A 167 -11.61 -8.47 -18.22
N GLU A 168 -12.92 -8.16 -18.25
CA GLU A 168 -13.41 -6.78 -18.29
C GLU A 168 -13.00 -6.00 -17.03
N VAL A 169 -13.11 -6.62 -15.86
CA VAL A 169 -12.69 -6.00 -14.60
C VAL A 169 -11.17 -5.94 -14.49
N LEU A 170 -10.44 -6.93 -15.02
CA LEU A 170 -8.98 -6.89 -15.08
C LEU A 170 -8.47 -5.72 -15.93
N GLU A 171 -9.10 -5.46 -17.07
CA GLU A 171 -8.81 -4.27 -17.89
C GLU A 171 -9.10 -2.97 -17.12
N GLN A 172 -10.24 -2.89 -16.43
CA GLN A 172 -10.57 -1.73 -15.58
C GLN A 172 -9.53 -1.49 -14.47
N ILE A 173 -9.10 -2.56 -13.79
CA ILE A 173 -8.04 -2.48 -12.78
C ILE A 173 -6.75 -1.96 -13.42
N HIS A 174 -6.31 -2.58 -14.52
CA HIS A 174 -5.09 -2.18 -15.19
C HIS A 174 -5.11 -0.71 -15.64
N ASP A 175 -6.21 -0.25 -16.26
CA ASP A 175 -6.36 1.14 -16.68
C ASP A 175 -6.33 2.10 -15.49
N LYS A 176 -6.97 1.73 -14.37
CA LYS A 176 -6.95 2.54 -13.15
C LYS A 176 -5.55 2.62 -12.54
N ILE A 177 -4.79 1.52 -12.56
CA ILE A 177 -3.37 1.49 -12.15
C ILE A 177 -2.56 2.51 -12.98
N GLN A 178 -2.71 2.48 -14.31
CA GLN A 178 -2.01 3.42 -15.19
C GLN A 178 -2.42 4.88 -14.96
N GLU A 179 -3.68 5.13 -14.61
CA GLU A 179 -4.17 6.47 -14.25
C GLU A 179 -3.51 7.00 -12.97
N VAL A 180 -3.50 6.20 -11.90
CA VAL A 180 -2.97 6.65 -10.60
C VAL A 180 -1.45 6.79 -10.59
N ILE A 181 -0.73 6.01 -11.39
CA ILE A 181 0.72 6.20 -11.59
C ILE A 181 0.99 7.55 -12.27
N LYS A 182 0.13 7.99 -13.20
CA LYS A 182 0.30 9.32 -13.82
C LYS A 182 -0.02 10.46 -12.86
N SER A 183 -1.01 10.28 -11.97
CA SER A 183 -1.45 11.34 -11.06
C SER A 183 -0.66 11.40 -9.75
N GLY A 184 -0.11 10.27 -9.30
CA GLY A 184 0.49 10.08 -7.97
C GLY A 184 -0.53 9.96 -6.82
N ASN A 185 -1.84 9.95 -7.12
CA ASN A 185 -2.90 9.83 -6.11
C ASN A 185 -3.30 8.36 -5.95
N LEU A 186 -2.48 7.58 -5.24
CA LEU A 186 -2.67 6.12 -5.16
C LEU A 186 -3.98 5.71 -4.47
N LEU A 187 -4.52 6.52 -3.55
CA LEU A 187 -5.78 6.20 -2.88
C LEU A 187 -6.99 6.22 -3.85
N ASP A 188 -6.86 6.79 -5.05
CA ASP A 188 -7.91 6.73 -6.08
C ASP A 188 -8.17 5.28 -6.56
N LEU A 189 -7.32 4.31 -6.19
CA LEU A 189 -7.54 2.87 -6.38
C LEU A 189 -8.61 2.29 -5.44
N LEU A 190 -8.96 2.97 -4.35
CA LEU A 190 -9.84 2.44 -3.30
C LEU A 190 -11.13 1.77 -3.81
N PRO A 191 -11.86 2.33 -4.80
CA PRO A 191 -13.08 1.69 -5.32
C PRO A 191 -12.83 0.29 -5.92
N MET A 192 -11.62 0.02 -6.41
CA MET A 192 -11.26 -1.25 -7.03
C MET A 192 -11.13 -2.39 -6.02
N PHE A 193 -10.95 -2.10 -4.72
CA PHE A 193 -10.80 -3.14 -3.70
C PHE A 193 -12.00 -4.09 -3.65
N SER A 194 -13.22 -3.53 -3.75
CA SER A 194 -14.47 -4.31 -3.78
C SER A 194 -14.60 -5.26 -4.98
N LEU A 195 -13.83 -5.02 -6.05
CA LEU A 195 -13.85 -5.86 -7.25
C LEU A 195 -13.03 -7.14 -7.08
N ILE A 196 -12.02 -7.09 -6.20
CA ILE A 196 -11.10 -8.20 -5.96
C ILE A 196 -11.26 -8.86 -4.59
N TYR A 197 -11.97 -8.25 -3.64
CA TYR A 197 -12.11 -8.76 -2.28
C TYR A 197 -13.52 -9.30 -1.98
N GLU A 198 -13.59 -10.55 -1.51
CA GLU A 198 -14.78 -11.19 -0.96
C GLU A 198 -14.48 -11.64 0.47
N GLY A 199 -14.86 -10.82 1.46
CA GLY A 199 -14.63 -11.12 2.88
C GLY A 199 -15.49 -10.29 3.82
#